data_AF-A0A1Q7G4Z9-F1
#
_entry.id   AF-A0A1Q7G4Z9-F1
#
_cell.length_a   1.000
_cell.length_b   1.000
_cell.length_c   1.000
_cell.angle_alpha   90.00
_cell.angle_beta   90.00
_cell.angle_gamma   90.00
#
_symmetry.space_group_name_H-M   'P 1'
#
loop_
_entity.id
_entity.type
_entity.pdbx_description
1 polymer ?
#
loop_
_entity_poly.entity_id
_entity_poly.type
_entity_poly.pdbx_seq_one_letter_code
_entity_poly.pdbx_strand_id
1 'polypeptide(L)' 'MGETWEVLTLRGLAATDERAEEFTGTLVIHRVGSTEPVESITVRVKRSILSEVHDALGRLLARSKGFPRGGGR' A
#
# COMPACT_ATOMS: atom_id res chain seq x y z
N MET A 1 4.94 6.73 -23.26
CA MET A 1 4.29 6.70 -21.93
C MET A 1 4.30 5.25 -21.47
N GLY A 2 4.87 4.97 -20.29
CA GLY A 2 4.94 3.60 -19.76
C GLY A 2 3.55 3.06 -19.40
N GLU A 3 3.47 1.76 -19.20
CA GLU A 3 2.28 1.11 -18.67
C GLU A 3 2.04 1.55 -17.21
N THR A 4 0.82 2.02 -16.91
CA THR A 4 0.43 2.43 -15.56
C THR A 4 -0.53 1.38 -14.97
N TRP A 5 -0.26 0.98 -13.74
CA TRP A 5 -1.04 0.01 -12.98
C TRP A 5 -1.66 0.69 -11.76
N GLU A 6 -2.87 0.28 -11.38
CA GLU A 6 -3.51 0.71 -10.14
C GLU A 6 -3.40 -0.39 -9.08
N VAL A 7 -3.08 0.02 -7.85
CA VAL A 7 -3.12 -0.86 -6.69
C VAL A 7 -4.55 -0.93 -6.19
N LEU A 8 -5.14 -2.12 -6.27
CA LEU A 8 -6.51 -2.34 -5.81
C LEU A 8 -6.56 -2.71 -4.33
N THR A 9 -5.73 -3.68 -3.92
CA THR A 9 -5.68 -4.14 -2.54
C THR A 9 -4.42 -4.95 -2.25
N LEU A 10 -4.01 -4.98 -0.98
CA LEU A 10 -3.00 -5.89 -0.46
C LEU A 10 -3.70 -6.83 0.52
N ARG A 11 -3.75 -8.12 0.19
CA ARG A 11 -4.47 -9.15 0.95
C ARG A 11 -3.51 -10.06 1.69
N GLY A 12 -3.92 -10.47 2.89
CA GLY A 12 -3.25 -11.54 3.63
C GLY A 12 -1.79 -11.26 3.97
N LEU A 13 -1.38 -9.99 4.06
CA LEU A 13 -0.04 -9.64 4.52
C LEU A 13 0.10 -10.06 5.98
N ALA A 14 0.80 -11.16 6.22
CA ALA A 14 0.91 -11.78 7.53
C ALA A 14 2.37 -12.02 7.91
N ALA A 15 2.62 -11.96 9.21
CA ALA A 15 3.85 -12.45 9.83
C ALA A 15 3.64 -13.88 10.32
N THR A 16 4.72 -14.66 10.33
CA THR A 16 4.74 -15.98 10.99
C THR A 16 4.74 -15.88 12.51
N ASP A 17 5.31 -14.79 13.05
CA ASP A 17 5.45 -14.51 14.49
C ASP A 17 5.85 -13.03 14.74
N GLU A 18 5.92 -12.62 16.01
CA GLU A 18 6.22 -11.25 16.42
C GLU A 18 7.63 -10.75 16.02
N ARG A 19 8.58 -11.66 15.81
CA ARG A 19 9.97 -11.38 15.42
C ARG A 19 10.19 -11.49 13.90
N ALA A 20 9.15 -11.80 13.14
CA ALA A 20 9.26 -11.99 11.69
C ALA A 20 9.89 -10.78 10.98
N GLU A 21 10.96 -11.00 10.22
CA GLU A 21 11.62 -9.96 9.44
C GLU A 21 11.03 -9.83 8.04
N GLU A 22 10.23 -10.81 7.61
CA GLU A 22 9.58 -10.87 6.31
C GLU A 22 8.09 -11.23 6.47
N PHE A 23 7.29 -10.66 5.58
CA PHE A 23 5.83 -10.79 5.56
C PHE A 23 5.42 -11.20 4.14
N THR A 24 4.53 -12.18 4.03
CA THR A 24 4.03 -12.64 2.73
C THR A 24 2.58 -12.25 2.57
N GLY A 25 2.20 -11.85 1.36
CA GLY A 25 0.83 -11.49 1.03
C GLY A 25 0.58 -11.52 -0.48
N THR A 26 -0.59 -11.06 -0.90
CA THR A 26 -0.96 -10.94 -2.32
C THR A 26 -1.28 -9.49 -2.64
N LEU A 27 -0.52 -8.91 -3.55
CA LEU A 27 -0.81 -7.61 -4.14
C LEU A 27 -1.71 -7.80 -5.36
N VAL A 28 -2.82 -7.08 -5.37
CA VAL A 28 -3.84 -7.14 -6.40
C VAL A 28 -3.77 -5.84 -7.20
N ILE A 29 -3.51 -5.95 -8.50
CA ILE A 29 -3.35 -4.81 -9.40
C ILE A 29 -4.16 -5.00 -10.68
N HIS A 30 -4.38 -3.91 -11.39
CA HIS A 30 -4.90 -3.95 -12.75
C HIS A 30 -4.34 -2.79 -13.55
N ARG A 31 -4.32 -2.93 -14.87
CA ARG A 31 -3.87 -1.86 -15.75
C ARG A 31 -4.91 -0.74 -15.79
N VAL A 32 -4.46 0.51 -15.69
CA VAL A 32 -5.35 1.68 -15.74
C VAL A 32 -6.22 1.63 -17.01
N GLY A 33 -7.54 1.73 -16.84
CA GLY A 33 -8.50 1.72 -17.95
C GLY A 33 -8.76 0.35 -18.59
N SER A 34 -8.20 -0.74 -18.06
CA SER A 34 -8.44 -2.09 -18.57
C SER A 34 -9.76 -2.67 -18.06
N THR A 35 -10.44 -3.41 -18.93
CA THR A 35 -11.62 -4.25 -18.60
C THR A 35 -11.25 -5.72 -18.40
N GLU A 36 -9.97 -6.05 -18.59
CA GLU A 36 -9.41 -7.39 -18.41
C GLU A 36 -9.26 -7.78 -16.93
N PRO A 37 -9.09 -9.08 -16.60
CA PRO A 37 -9.08 -9.53 -15.23
C PRO A 37 -7.90 -8.99 -14.41
N VAL A 38 -8.19 -8.83 -13.13
CA VAL A 38 -7.27 -8.43 -12.07
C VAL A 38 -6.06 -9.35 -11.98
N GLU A 39 -4.85 -8.78 -11.96
CA GLU A 39 -3.62 -9.53 -11.70
C GLU A 39 -3.35 -9.66 -10.20
N SER A 40 -2.89 -10.83 -9.78
CA SER A 40 -2.56 -11.13 -8.39
C SER A 40 -1.11 -11.60 -8.29
N ILE A 41 -0.29 -10.86 -7.55
CA ILE A 41 1.13 -11.12 -7.38
C ILE A 41 1.40 -11.51 -5.93
N THR A 42 2.05 -12.65 -5.72
CA THR A 42 2.57 -12.98 -4.38
C THR A 42 3.75 -12.08 -4.07
N VAL A 43 3.67 -11.37 -2.96
CA VAL A 43 4.72 -10.44 -2.53
C VAL A 43 5.32 -10.89 -1.21
N ARG A 44 6.62 -10.65 -1.05
CA ARG A 44 7.33 -10.79 0.22
C ARG A 44 7.95 -9.44 0.57
N VAL A 45 7.63 -8.93 1.75
CA VAL A 45 8.00 -7.57 2.17
C VAL A 45 8.81 -7.67 3.45
N LYS A 46 9.95 -6.98 3.50
CA LYS A 46 10.76 -6.89 4.71
C LYS A 46 10.12 -5.94 5.72
N ARG A 47 10.31 -6.20 7.02
CA ARG A 47 9.84 -5.34 8.11
C ARG A 47 10.27 -3.88 7.93
N SER A 48 11.53 -3.66 7.57
CA SER A 48 12.07 -2.31 7.35
C SER A 48 11.30 -1.53 6.28
N ILE A 49 10.93 -2.21 5.20
CA ILE A 49 10.14 -1.62 4.10
C ILE A 49 8.71 -1.34 4.54
N LEU A 50 8.09 -2.21 5.35
CA LEU A 50 6.77 -1.92 5.91
C LEU A 50 6.76 -0.67 6.79
N SER A 51 7.77 -0.49 7.64
CA SER A 51 7.92 0.72 8.46
C SER A 51 8.10 1.97 7.58
N GLU A 52 8.95 1.89 6.56
CA GLU A 52 9.17 3.01 5.64
C GLU A 52 7.88 3.38 4.88
N VAL A 53 7.16 2.39 4.37
CA VAL A 53 5.89 2.57 3.65
C VAL A 53 4.83 3.15 4.59
N HIS A 54 4.72 2.66 5.82
CA HIS A 54 3.82 3.21 6.83
C HIS A 54 4.06 4.71 7.04
N ASP A 55 5.31 5.11 7.23
CA ASP A 55 5.67 6.50 7.48
C ASP A 55 5.42 7.39 6.25
N ALA A 56 5.75 6.89 5.05
CA ALA A 56 5.52 7.60 3.81
C ALA A 56 4.02 7.81 3.54
N LEU A 57 3.21 6.75 3.67
CA LEU A 57 1.76 6.80 3.48
C LEU A 57 1.09 7.65 4.55
N GLY A 58 1.50 7.55 5.81
CA GLY A 58 0.98 8.37 6.90
C GLY A 58 1.15 9.86 6.62
N ARG A 59 2.37 10.29 6.23
CA ARG A 59 2.64 11.68 5.83
C ARG A 59 1.85 12.12 4.59
N LEU A 60 1.70 11.24 3.61
CA LEU A 60 0.94 11.54 2.40
C LEU A 60 -0.54 11.73 2.70
N LEU A 61 -1.14 10.81 3.46
CA LEU A 61 -2.55 10.84 3.86
C LEU A 61 -2.86 12.05 4.75
N ALA A 62 -1.97 12.40 5.68
CA ALA A 62 -2.13 13.60 6.50
C ALA A 62 -2.23 14.87 5.63
N ARG A 63 -1.41 14.96 4.57
CA ARG A 63 -1.45 16.07 3.62
C ARG A 63 -2.68 16.02 2.71
N SER A 64 -3.07 14.83 2.23
CA SER A 64 -4.17 14.69 1.28
C SER A 64 -5.54 15.00 1.88
N LYS A 65 -5.72 14.79 3.18
CA LYS A 65 -6.95 15.12 3.90
C LYS A 65 -7.11 16.62 4.19
N GLY A 66 -6.04 17.41 4.03
CA GLY A 66 -5.99 18.82 4.40
C GLY A 66 -6.03 19.02 5.92
N PHE A 67 -5.35 20.07 6.41
CA PHE A 67 -5.63 20.56 7.77
C PHE A 67 -7.11 20.99 7.83
N PRO A 68 -7.87 20.62 8.87
CA PRO A 68 -9.15 21.26 9.11
C PRO A 68 -8.91 22.77 9.23
N ARG A 69 -9.37 23.54 8.23
CA ARG A 69 -9.46 25.00 8.32
C ARG A 69 -10.57 25.31 9.33
N GLY A 70 -10.25 25.26 10.62
CA GLY A 70 -11.27 25.35 11.66
C GLY A 70 -10.70 25.22 13.06
N GLY A 71 -9.74 26.08 13.40
CA GLY A 71 -9.19 26.20 14.75
C GLY A 71 -8.74 27.63 15.03
N GLY A 72 -9.47 28.61 14.51
CA GLY A 72 -9.40 29.98 15.00
C GLY A 72 -10.37 30.12 16.16
N ARG A 73 -9.83 30.10 17.38
CA ARG A 73 -10.34 30.84 18.54
C ARG A 73 -9.25 30.90 19.59
#